data_AF-A0A832QET1-F1
#
_entry.id   AF-A0A832QET1-F1
#
_cell.length_a   1.000
_cell.length_b   1.000
_cell.length_c   1.000
_cell.angle_alpha   90.00
_cell.angle_beta   90.00
_cell.angle_gamma   90.00
#
_symmetry.space_group_name_H-M   'P 1'
#
loop_
_entity.id
_entity.type
_entity.pdbx_description
1 polymer ?
#
loop_
_entity_poly.entity_id
_entity_poly.type
_entity_poly.pdbx_seq_one_letter_code
_entity_poly.pdbx_strand_id
1 'polypeptide(L)'
;MQKVEIIHNIAERTKGDIYLGVVGAVRTGKSTFIKKFMETLVIPNILDEYERKRALDELPQSAQGKTIMTTEPKFVPNKAATIRIDDFDVNVRLIDCVGYV
;
A
#
# COMPACT_ATOMS: atom_id res chain seq x y z
N MET A 1 -18.94 -8.90 -3.13
CA MET A 1 -17.60 -8.85 -3.72
C MET A 1 -16.59 -8.88 -2.59
N GLN A 2 -15.79 -9.93 -2.49
CA GLN A 2 -14.77 -10.00 -1.45
C GLN A 2 -13.61 -9.05 -1.81
N LYS A 3 -12.99 -8.38 -0.85
CA LYS A 3 -11.92 -7.39 -1.13
C LYS A 3 -10.73 -8.00 -1.88
N VAL A 4 -10.47 -9.29 -1.66
CA VAL A 4 -9.43 -10.08 -2.31
C VAL A 4 -9.70 -10.26 -3.81
N GLU A 5 -10.97 -10.39 -4.19
CA GLU A 5 -11.43 -10.57 -5.57
C GLU A 5 -11.05 -9.37 -6.46
N ILE A 6 -11.06 -8.15 -5.90
CA ILE A 6 -10.59 -6.94 -6.60
C ILE A 6 -9.10 -7.02 -6.90
N ILE A 7 -8.30 -7.43 -5.92
CA ILE A 7 -6.85 -7.53 -6.09
C ILE A 7 -6.52 -8.61 -7.11
N HIS A 8 -7.17 -9.77 -7.03
CA HIS A 8 -7.05 -10.83 -8.01
C HIS A 8 -7.31 -10.34 -9.44
N ASN A 9 -8.44 -9.66 -9.66
CA ASN A 9 -8.80 -9.10 -10.97
C ASN A 9 -7.80 -8.06 -11.49
N ILE A 10 -7.26 -7.20 -10.62
CA ILE A 10 -6.23 -6.22 -11.02
C ILE A 10 -4.96 -6.97 -11.41
N ALA A 11 -4.56 -7.94 -10.60
CA ALA A 11 -3.31 -8.63 -10.74
C ALA A 11 -3.25 -9.56 -11.98
N GLU A 12 -4.36 -10.19 -12.35
CA GLU A 12 -4.48 -10.93 -13.62
C GLU A 12 -4.23 -10.01 -14.82
N ARG A 13 -4.78 -8.78 -14.78
CA ARG A 13 -4.62 -7.80 -15.86
C ARG A 13 -3.22 -7.21 -15.92
N THR A 14 -2.55 -7.10 -14.77
CA THR A 14 -1.21 -6.54 -14.64
C THR A 14 -0.10 -7.59 -14.59
N LYS A 15 -0.44 -8.87 -14.76
CA LYS A 15 0.50 -10.01 -14.81
C LYS A 15 1.39 -10.16 -13.57
N GLY A 16 0.87 -9.90 -12.37
CA GLY A 16 1.69 -10.00 -11.15
C GLY A 16 1.94 -8.69 -10.44
N ASP A 17 1.83 -7.55 -11.12
CA ASP A 17 2.40 -6.31 -10.59
C ASP A 17 1.34 -5.24 -10.30
N ILE A 18 1.22 -4.82 -9.05
CA ILE A 18 0.30 -3.78 -8.62
C ILE A 18 1.09 -2.60 -8.05
N TYR A 19 1.15 -1.53 -8.84
CA TYR A 19 1.71 -0.24 -8.44
C TYR A 19 0.60 0.80 -8.36
N LEU A 20 0.30 1.28 -7.15
CA LEU A 20 -0.80 2.22 -6.91
C LEU A 20 -0.29 3.57 -6.40
N GLY A 21 -0.53 4.64 -7.15
CA GLY A 21 -0.31 6.01 -6.70
C GLY A 21 -1.57 6.60 -6.07
N VAL A 22 -1.48 7.08 -4.83
CA VAL A 22 -2.59 7.73 -4.14
C VAL A 22 -2.35 9.24 -4.14
N VAL A 23 -3.22 9.97 -4.84
CA VAL A 23 -3.14 11.43 -5.03
C VAL A 23 -4.37 12.14 -4.46
N GLY A 24 -4.22 13.40 -4.03
CA GLY A 24 -5.31 14.20 -3.50
C GLY A 24 -4.83 15.34 -2.59
N ALA A 25 -5.71 16.30 -2.31
CA ALA A 25 -5.38 17.49 -1.52
C ALA A 25 -4.84 17.16 -0.11
N VAL A 26 -4.21 18.14 0.53
CA VAL A 26 -3.73 17.99 1.91
C VAL A 26 -4.88 17.57 2.84
N ARG A 27 -4.61 16.64 3.77
CA ARG A 27 -5.59 16.15 4.78
C ARG A 27 -6.84 15.44 4.24
N THR A 28 -6.83 14.94 3.01
CA THR A 28 -7.92 14.10 2.47
C THR A 28 -7.86 12.62 2.89
N GLY A 29 -6.94 12.24 3.78
CA GLY A 29 -6.85 10.88 4.30
C GLY A 29 -6.01 9.90 3.46
N LYS A 30 -5.17 10.39 2.53
CA LYS A 30 -4.27 9.56 1.69
C LYS A 30 -3.45 8.55 2.49
N SER A 31 -2.68 9.01 3.48
CA SER A 31 -1.83 8.13 4.30
C SER A 31 -2.66 7.16 5.13
N THR A 32 -3.87 7.55 5.56
CA THR A 32 -4.82 6.65 6.24
C THR A 32 -5.32 5.55 5.31
N PHE A 33 -5.62 5.87 4.06
CA PHE A 33 -6.02 4.89 3.05
C PHE A 33 -4.89 3.89 2.78
N ILE A 34 -3.66 4.38 2.54
CA ILE A 34 -2.49 3.53 2.29
C ILE A 34 -2.25 2.60 3.47
N LYS A 35 -2.26 3.13 4.70
CA LYS A 35 -2.11 2.33 5.91
C LYS A 35 -3.16 1.22 6.00
N LYS A 36 -4.44 1.56 5.87
CA LYS A 36 -5.54 0.57 5.93
C LYS A 36 -5.46 -0.45 4.80
N PHE A 37 -5.10 -0.04 3.58
CA PHE A 37 -4.92 -0.93 2.45
C PHE A 37 -3.82 -1.96 2.74
N MET A 38 -2.66 -1.48 3.21
CA MET A 38 -1.55 -2.35 3.57
C MET A 38 -1.90 -3.32 4.70
N GLU A 39 -2.49 -2.83 5.79
CA GLU A 39 -2.86 -3.64 6.96
C GLU A 39 -3.92 -4.70 6.67
N THR A 40 -4.84 -4.42 5.74
CA THR A 40 -6.00 -5.30 5.49
C THR A 40 -5.83 -6.24 4.30
N LEU A 41 -5.03 -5.85 3.29
CA LEU A 41 -4.94 -6.60 2.03
C LEU A 41 -3.53 -7.04 1.68
N VAL A 42 -2.48 -6.33 2.13
CA VAL A 42 -1.10 -6.68 1.76
C VAL A 42 -0.46 -7.51 2.86
N ILE A 43 -0.28 -6.92 4.05
CA ILE A 43 0.44 -7.51 5.19
C ILE A 43 -0.08 -8.90 5.60
N PRO A 44 -1.39 -9.17 5.65
CA PRO A 44 -1.89 -10.50 6.02
C PRO A 44 -1.57 -11.59 5.00
N ASN A 45 -1.32 -11.21 3.74
CA ASN A 45 -1.11 -12.13 2.62
C ASN A 45 0.37 -12.28 2.23
N ILE A 46 1.29 -11.63 2.96
CA ILE A 46 2.74 -11.85 2.81
C ILE A 46 3.12 -13.17 3.48
N LEU A 47 3.72 -14.09 2.73
CA LEU A 47 4.14 -15.40 3.23
C LEU A 47 5.42 -15.35 4.07
N ASP A 48 6.37 -14.50 3.69
CA ASP A 48 7.65 -14.34 4.39
C ASP A 48 7.49 -13.46 5.63
N GLU A 49 7.79 -14.00 6.82
CA GLU A 49 7.62 -13.28 8.09
C GLU A 49 8.55 -12.06 8.21
N TYR A 50 9.75 -12.12 7.64
CA TYR A 50 10.72 -11.02 7.67
C TYR A 50 10.29 -9.87 6.77
N GLU A 51 9.79 -10.18 5.58
CA GLU A 51 9.18 -9.23 4.65
C GLU A 51 7.92 -8.61 5.24
N ARG A 52 7.08 -9.42 5.88
CA ARG A 52 5.86 -8.96 6.56
C ARG A 52 6.18 -7.97 7.68
N LYS A 53 7.17 -8.29 8.53
CA LYS A 53 7.62 -7.40 9.61
C LYS A 53 8.18 -6.09 9.05
N ARG A 54 9.02 -6.16 8.01
CA ARG A 54 9.56 -4.97 7.34
C ARG A 54 8.47 -4.09 6.75
N ALA A 55 7.50 -4.68 6.05
CA ALA A 55 6.38 -3.96 5.45
C ALA A 55 5.52 -3.25 6.50
N LEU A 56 5.36 -3.85 7.69
CA LEU A 56 4.68 -3.23 8.84
C LEU A 56 5.47 -2.04 9.39
N ASP A 57 6.79 -2.18 9.58
CA ASP A 57 7.66 -1.13 10.10
C ASP A 57 7.77 0.07 9.16
N GLU A 58 7.62 -0.16 7.84
CA GLU A 58 7.70 0.88 6.80
C GLU A 58 6.38 1.65 6.59
N LEU A 59 5.28 1.25 7.25
CA LEU A 59 3.97 1.91 7.10
C LEU A 59 4.03 3.41 7.44
N PRO A 60 3.25 4.24 6.74
CA PRO A 60 3.17 5.65 7.05
C PRO A 60 2.54 5.84 8.43
N GLN A 61 3.25 6.57 9.30
CA GLN A 61 2.70 7.05 10.54
C GLN A 61 1.65 8.11 10.24
N SER A 62 0.40 7.83 10.61
CA SER A 62 -0.70 8.79 10.46
C SER A 62 -0.54 9.88 11.52
N ALA A 63 -0.01 11.04 11.16
CA ALA A 63 0.10 12.17 12.08
C ALA A 63 -1.27 12.84 12.30
N GLN A 64 -1.66 13.08 13.56
CA GLN A 64 -2.83 13.91 13.93
C GLN A 64 -2.53 15.43 13.86
N GLY A 65 -1.31 15.82 13.47
CA GLY A 65 -0.85 17.21 13.47
C GLY A 65 -1.31 18.02 12.25
N LYS A 66 -1.44 19.35 12.43
CA LYS A 66 -1.79 20.31 11.37
C LYS A 66 -0.68 20.55 10.33
N THR A 67 0.50 19.95 10.52
CA THR A 67 1.69 20.15 9.68
C THR A 67 1.73 19.14 8.54
N ILE A 68 1.97 19.61 7.31
CA ILE A 68 2.21 18.74 6.15
C ILE A 68 3.53 17.99 6.39
N MET A 69 3.45 16.68 6.59
CA MET A 69 4.66 15.85 6.75
C MET A 69 5.22 15.36 5.40
N THR A 70 4.38 15.24 4.37
CA THR A 70 4.78 14.68 3.08
C THR A 70 5.32 15.79 2.18
N THR A 71 6.64 16.00 2.15
CA THR A 71 7.31 16.90 1.20
C THR A 71 7.84 16.17 -0.04
N GLU A 72 7.96 14.84 0.02
CA GLU A 72 8.43 13.98 -1.07
C GLU A 72 7.53 12.75 -1.24
N PRO A 73 7.36 12.22 -2.47
CA PRO A 73 6.63 10.98 -2.69
C PRO A 73 7.29 9.82 -1.94
N LYS A 74 6.51 9.09 -1.14
CA LYS A 74 7.02 7.94 -0.37
C LYS A 74 6.47 6.64 -0.90
N PHE A 75 7.36 5.70 -1.23
CA PHE A 75 6.97 4.33 -1.52
C PHE A 75 6.64 3.56 -0.24
N VAL A 76 5.52 2.84 -0.25
CA VAL A 76 5.04 2.01 0.86
C VAL A 76 4.59 0.65 0.31
N PRO A 77 5.30 -0.46 0.62
CA PRO A 77 6.61 -0.50 1.25
C PRO A 77 7.70 0.03 0.31
N ASN A 78 8.89 0.27 0.85
CA ASN A 78 10.03 0.75 0.08
C ASN A 78 10.45 -0.28 -0.98
N LYS A 79 10.38 -1.57 -0.66
CA LYS A 79 10.44 -2.65 -1.65
C LYS A 79 9.03 -3.16 -1.93
N ALA A 80 8.75 -3.61 -3.15
CA ALA A 80 7.47 -4.24 -3.44
C ALA A 80 7.31 -5.47 -2.53
N ALA A 81 6.12 -5.60 -1.94
CA ALA A 81 5.79 -6.74 -1.09
C ALA A 81 5.19 -7.85 -1.96
N THR A 82 5.71 -9.06 -1.85
CA THR A 82 5.13 -10.23 -2.52
C THR A 82 4.04 -10.82 -1.64
N ILE A 83 2.83 -10.89 -2.16
CA ILE A 83 1.69 -11.51 -1.50
C ILE A 83 1.17 -12.67 -2.33
N ARG A 84 0.63 -13.70 -1.69
CA ARG A 84 -0.07 -14.78 -2.38
C ARG A 84 -1.57 -14.57 -2.28
N ILE A 85 -2.23 -14.53 -3.42
CA ILE A 85 -3.69 -14.49 -3.51
C ILE A 85 -4.13 -15.71 -4.30
N ASP A 86 -4.84 -16.61 -3.61
CA ASP A 86 -5.19 -17.94 -4.10
C ASP A 86 -3.93 -18.67 -4.59
N ASP A 87 -3.84 -18.98 -5.89
CA ASP A 87 -2.75 -19.74 -6.50
C ASP A 87 -1.71 -18.87 -7.25
N PHE A 88 -1.70 -17.55 -7.00
CA PHE A 88 -0.84 -16.63 -7.74
C PHE A 88 -0.14 -15.60 -6.84
N ASP A 89 1.10 -15.27 -7.23
CA ASP A 89 1.97 -14.34 -6.52
C ASP A 89 1.88 -12.93 -7.11
N VAL A 90 1.63 -11.94 -6.24
CA VAL A 90 1.43 -10.53 -6.59
C VAL A 90 2.48 -9.67 -5.92
N ASN A 91 3.16 -8.83 -6.67
CA ASN A 91 4.00 -7.76 -6.15
C ASN A 91 3.15 -6.51 -5.95
N VAL A 92 3.11 -5.98 -4.73
CA VAL A 92 2.33 -4.78 -4.40
C VAL A 92 3.25 -3.68 -3.90
N ARG A 93 3.10 -2.48 -4.45
CA ARG A 93 3.78 -1.27 -3.97
C ARG A 93 2.90 -0.04 -4.14
N LEU A 94 2.78 0.77 -3.09
CA LEU A 94 2.02 2.02 -3.13
C LEU A 94 2.95 3.22 -3.13
N ILE A 95 2.46 4.35 -3.63
CA ILE A 95 3.11 5.65 -3.58
C ILE A 95 2.16 6.63 -2.87
N ASP A 96 2.61 7.20 -1.76
CA ASP A 96 1.96 8.34 -1.12
C ASP A 96 2.49 9.63 -1.77
N CYS A 97 1.65 10.28 -2.57
CA CYS A 97 2.02 11.52 -3.24
C CYS A 97 1.82 12.74 -2.34
N VAL A 98 2.65 13.76 -2.55
CA VAL A 98 2.51 15.07 -1.89
C VAL A 98 1.14 15.65 -2.21
N GLY A 99 0.40 16.05 -1.18
CA GLY A 99 -0.89 16.71 -1.38
C GLY A 99 -0.70 18.15 -1.86
N TYR A 100 -1.49 18.57 -2.83
CA TYR A 100 -1.60 19.98 -3.19
C TYR A 100 -2.49 20.73 -2.17
N VAL A 101 -2.25 22.03 -2.00
CA VAL A 101 -3.05 22.93 -1.17
C VAL A 101 -4.30 23.37 -1.93
#